data_AF-A0AAW2MAT9-F1
#
_entry.id   AF-A0AAW2MAT9-F1
#
_cell.length_a   1.000
_cell.length_b   1.000
_cell.length_c   1.000
_cell.angle_alpha   90.00
_cell.angle_beta   90.00
_cell.angle_gamma   90.00
#
_symmetry.space_group_name_H-M   'P 1'
#
loop_
_entity.id
_entity.type
_entity.pdbx_description
1 polymer ?
#
loop_
_entity_poly.entity_id
_entity_poly.type
_entity_poly.pdbx_seq_one_letter_code
_entity_poly.pdbx_strand_id
1 'polypeptide(L)'
;MPNLEATFETLVDTFVFLDKNRDGYVSRNEMVHAINETTAGERSSGRIAMKRFEEMDWDKNGMVNFKEFLFAFTHWVGIEDMDDEEGEGNM
;
A
#
# COMPACT_ATOMS: atom_id res chain seq x y z
N MET A 1 -19.61 -5.47 7.63
CA MET A 1 -18.58 -4.41 7.64
C MET A 1 -18.84 -3.44 6.48
N PRO A 2 -19.54 -2.32 6.71
CA PRO A 2 -19.94 -1.39 5.64
C PRO A 2 -18.78 -0.59 4.99
N ASN A 3 -17.52 -0.89 5.30
CA ASN A 3 -16.35 -0.16 4.78
C ASN A 3 -15.37 -1.04 3.98
N LEU A 4 -15.66 -2.34 3.80
CA LEU A 4 -14.75 -3.24 3.06
C LEU A 4 -14.76 -2.92 1.56
N GLU A 5 -15.91 -2.61 0.99
CA GLU A 5 -16.05 -2.27 -0.43
C GLU A 5 -15.28 -0.97 -0.77
N ALA A 6 -15.45 0.08 0.02
CA ALA A 6 -14.71 1.33 -0.17
C ALA A 6 -13.19 1.17 0.05
N THR A 7 -12.79 0.31 1.00
CA THR A 7 -11.37 -0.03 1.20
C THR A 7 -10.82 -0.79 0.01
N PHE A 8 -11.59 -1.73 -0.54
CA PHE A 8 -11.21 -2.50 -1.72
C PHE A 8 -11.09 -1.60 -2.97
N GLU A 9 -12.04 -0.69 -3.18
CA GLU A 9 -11.95 0.32 -4.25
C GLU A 9 -10.69 1.18 -4.08
N THR A 10 -10.41 1.65 -2.87
CA THR A 10 -9.18 2.43 -2.58
C THR A 10 -7.90 1.65 -2.89
N LEU A 11 -7.86 0.36 -2.54
CA LEU A 11 -6.73 -0.54 -2.82
C LEU A 11 -6.52 -0.70 -4.32
N VAL A 12 -7.60 -0.99 -5.06
CA VAL A 12 -7.56 -1.18 -6.51
C VAL A 12 -7.14 0.10 -7.21
N ASP A 13 -7.75 1.23 -6.86
CA ASP A 13 -7.44 2.52 -7.46
C ASP A 13 -5.98 2.94 -7.19
N THR A 14 -5.50 2.70 -5.98
CA THR A 14 -4.10 2.98 -5.61
C THR A 14 -3.15 2.09 -6.42
N PHE A 15 -3.43 0.79 -6.54
CA PHE A 15 -2.59 -0.12 -7.29
C PHE A 15 -2.55 0.25 -8.79
N VAL A 16 -3.70 0.54 -9.39
CA VAL A 16 -3.81 0.96 -10.79
C VAL A 16 -3.15 2.31 -11.05
N PHE A 17 -3.17 3.21 -10.06
CA PHE A 17 -2.46 4.49 -10.16
C PHE A 17 -0.94 4.31 -10.19
N LEU A 18 -0.42 3.34 -9.44
CA LEU A 18 0.99 2.99 -9.37
C LEU A 18 1.46 2.19 -10.61
N ASP A 19 0.72 1.15 -11.01
CA ASP A 19 1.01 0.30 -12.17
C ASP A 19 0.66 1.01 -13.49
N LYS A 20 1.61 1.84 -13.97
CA LYS A 20 1.41 2.69 -15.16
C LYS A 20 1.35 1.87 -16.44
N ASN A 21 2.17 0.82 -16.55
CA ASN A 21 2.24 0.00 -17.74
C ASN A 21 1.16 -1.10 -17.79
N ARG A 22 0.45 -1.33 -16.67
CA ARG A 22 -0.61 -2.34 -16.48
C ARG A 22 -0.13 -3.77 -16.65
N ASP A 23 1.10 -4.06 -16.22
CA ASP A 23 1.67 -5.42 -16.27
C ASP A 23 1.32 -6.25 -15.02
N GLY A 24 0.64 -5.66 -14.03
CA GLY A 24 0.26 -6.31 -12.78
C GLY A 24 1.34 -6.22 -11.69
N TYR A 25 2.40 -5.47 -11.93
CA TYR A 25 3.48 -5.21 -11.00
C TYR A 25 3.77 -3.71 -10.91
N VAL A 26 4.23 -3.26 -9.74
CA VAL A 26 4.73 -1.91 -9.56
C VAL A 26 6.24 -1.97 -9.49
N SER A 27 6.92 -1.43 -10.50
CA SER A 27 8.37 -1.30 -10.50
C SER A 27 8.84 -0.13 -9.62
N ARG A 28 10.12 -0.14 -9.23
CA ARG A 28 10.74 1.02 -8.55
C ARG A 28 10.58 2.31 -9.35
N ASN A 29 10.67 2.23 -10.67
CA ASN A 29 10.54 3.40 -11.55
C ASN A 29 9.13 3.95 -11.52
N GLU A 30 8.11 3.09 -11.60
CA GLU A 30 6.71 3.50 -11.53
C GLU A 30 6.35 4.12 -10.18
N MET A 31 6.86 3.56 -9.09
CA MET A 31 6.76 4.17 -7.77
C MET A 31 7.36 5.59 -7.76
N VAL A 32 8.58 5.77 -8.28
CA VAL A 32 9.23 7.09 -8.38
C VAL A 32 8.41 8.07 -9.23
N HIS A 33 7.85 7.60 -10.35
CA HIS A 33 6.99 8.42 -11.20
C HIS A 33 5.73 8.86 -10.45
N ALA A 34 5.03 7.95 -9.78
CA ALA A 34 3.84 8.24 -9.00
C ALA A 34 4.09 9.23 -7.85
N ILE A 35 5.24 9.13 -7.17
CA ILE A 35 5.65 10.09 -6.14
C ILE A 35 5.87 11.47 -6.73
N ASN A 36 6.55 11.57 -7.87
CA ASN A 36 6.82 12.85 -8.52
C ASN A 36 5.54 13.51 -9.06
N GLU A 37 4.53 12.72 -9.44
CA GLU A 37 3.22 13.22 -9.87
C GLU A 37 2.38 13.77 -8.70
N THR A 38 2.52 13.19 -7.50
CA THR A 38 1.70 13.53 -6.33
C THR A 38 2.36 14.54 -5.39
N THR A 39 3.70 14.57 -5.37
CA THR A 39 4.49 15.41 -4.46
C THR A 39 5.13 16.51 -5.30
N ALA A 40 4.65 17.75 -5.16
CA ALA A 40 5.08 18.90 -5.95
C ALA A 40 6.52 19.36 -5.63
N GLY A 41 7.51 18.46 -5.68
CA GLY A 41 8.92 18.73 -5.43
C GLY A 41 9.40 18.52 -3.99
N GLU A 42 8.60 17.89 -3.12
CA GLU A 42 9.00 17.59 -1.75
C GLU A 42 10.01 16.42 -1.71
N ARG A 43 11.29 16.74 -1.55
CA ARG A 43 12.40 15.76 -1.48
C ARG A 43 12.24 14.72 -0.37
N SER A 44 11.50 15.04 0.70
CA SER A 44 11.19 14.12 1.80
C SER A 44 10.27 12.97 1.35
N SER A 45 9.37 13.24 0.42
CA SER A 45 8.32 12.30 0.01
C SER A 45 8.88 11.14 -0.81
N GLY A 46 9.92 11.39 -1.61
CA GLY A 46 10.69 10.35 -2.31
C GLY A 46 11.34 9.32 -1.38
N ARG A 47 11.92 9.78 -0.26
CA ARG A 47 12.58 8.88 0.71
C ARG A 47 11.57 7.99 1.44
N ILE A 48 10.43 8.56 1.83
CA ILE A 48 9.38 7.82 2.53
C ILE A 48 8.82 6.75 1.61
N ALA A 49 8.48 7.12 0.37
CA ALA A 49 7.86 6.18 -0.54
C ALA A 49 8.84 5.11 -1.06
N MET A 50 10.14 5.40 -1.18
CA MET A 50 11.13 4.36 -1.42
C MET A 50 11.21 3.35 -0.25
N LYS A 51 11.14 3.84 1.00
CA LYS A 51 11.06 2.95 2.17
C LYS A 51 9.80 2.10 2.13
N ARG A 52 8.65 2.68 1.77
CA ARG A 52 7.38 1.94 1.59
C ARG A 52 7.48 0.89 0.50
N PHE A 53 8.16 1.19 -0.60
CA PHE A 53 8.45 0.20 -1.64
C PHE A 53 9.24 -0.98 -1.09
N GLU A 54 10.31 -0.72 -0.34
CA GLU A 54 11.14 -1.76 0.26
C GLU A 54 10.38 -2.61 1.30
N GLU A 55 9.40 -2.02 2.00
CA GLU A 55 8.51 -2.72 2.91
C GLU A 55 7.50 -3.63 2.18
N MET A 56 7.20 -3.36 0.91
CA MET A 56 6.31 -4.16 0.07
C MET A 56 7.04 -5.27 -0.70
N ASP A 57 8.27 -5.00 -1.18
CA ASP A 57 9.12 -5.91 -1.98
C ASP A 57 9.69 -7.06 -1.12
N TRP A 58 8.82 -7.98 -0.67
CA TRP A 58 9.14 -9.02 0.31
C TRP A 58 10.12 -10.05 -0.24
N ASP A 59 9.96 -10.44 -1.50
CA ASP A 59 10.88 -11.36 -2.17
C ASP A 59 12.17 -10.67 -2.69
N LYS A 60 12.20 -9.33 -2.64
CA LYS A 60 13.32 -8.48 -3.05
C LYS A 60 13.67 -8.61 -4.53
N ASN A 61 12.71 -8.95 -5.38
CA ASN A 61 12.89 -9.03 -6.83
C ASN A 61 12.91 -7.62 -7.49
N GLY A 62 12.51 -6.58 -6.77
CA GLY A 62 12.48 -5.19 -7.24
C GLY A 62 11.21 -4.77 -7.98
N MET A 63 10.18 -5.57 -7.87
CA MET A 63 8.83 -5.37 -8.37
C MET A 63 7.85 -5.74 -7.25
N VAL A 64 6.82 -4.94 -7.05
CA VAL A 64 5.77 -5.24 -6.07
C VAL A 64 4.58 -5.82 -6.82
N ASN A 65 4.23 -7.07 -6.54
CA ASN A 65 3.01 -7.67 -7.09
C ASN A 65 1.78 -7.29 -6.25
N PHE A 66 0.58 -7.56 -6.76
CA PHE A 66 -0.66 -7.19 -6.08
C PHE A 66 -0.79 -7.79 -4.65
N LYS A 67 -0.30 -9.01 -4.41
CA LYS A 67 -0.38 -9.64 -3.08
C LYS A 67 0.51 -8.91 -2.08
N GLU A 68 1.73 -8.61 -2.48
CA GLU A 68 2.70 -7.85 -1.68
C GLU A 68 2.15 -6.47 -1.31
N PHE A 69 1.60 -5.75 -2.30
CA PHE A 69 0.92 -4.48 -2.07
C PHE A 69 -0.24 -4.62 -1.07
N LEU A 70 -1.11 -5.60 -1.28
CA LEU A 70 -2.30 -5.81 -0.45
C LEU A 70 -1.94 -6.08 1.01
N PHE A 71 -1.00 -6.98 1.28
CA PHE A 71 -0.59 -7.31 2.65
C PHE A 71 0.07 -6.12 3.34
N ALA A 72 0.95 -5.39 2.67
CA ALA A 72 1.56 -4.21 3.26
C ALA A 72 0.55 -3.09 3.52
N PHE A 73 -0.36 -2.85 2.57
CA PHE A 73 -1.34 -1.77 2.67
C PHE A 73 -2.40 -2.05 3.75
N THR A 74 -2.89 -3.29 3.85
CA THR A 74 -3.83 -3.69 4.91
C THR A 74 -3.22 -3.54 6.30
N HIS A 75 -1.92 -3.83 6.44
CA HIS A 75 -1.17 -3.57 7.68
C HIS A 75 -1.00 -2.07 7.96
N TRP A 76 -0.70 -1.23 6.96
CA TRP A 76 -0.55 0.22 7.17
C TRP A 76 -1.85 0.95 7.49
N VAL A 77 -2.97 0.47 6.95
CA VAL A 77 -4.31 1.04 7.21
C VAL A 77 -4.86 0.59 8.57
N GLY A 78 -4.19 -0.34 9.26
CA GLY A 78 -4.59 -0.78 10.60
C GLY A 78 -5.88 -1.59 10.59
N ILE A 79 -6.15 -2.35 9.52
CA ILE A 79 -7.33 -3.21 9.44
C ILE A 79 -7.23 -4.37 10.44
N GLU A 80 -6.01 -4.74 10.85
CA GLU A 80 -5.74 -5.79 11.85
C GLU A 80 -6.06 -5.36 13.30
N ASP A 81 -6.21 -4.06 13.59
CA ASP A 81 -6.51 -3.55 14.95
C ASP A 81 -8.01 -3.54 15.28
N MET A 82 -8.88 -4.06 14.40
CA MET A 82 -10.34 -4.07 14.60
C MET A 82 -10.87 -5.34 15.28
N ASP A 83 -10.01 -6.30 15.64
CA ASP A 83 -10.41 -7.58 16.24
C ASP A 83 -10.00 -7.76 17.73
N ASP A 84 -9.51 -6.71 18.41
CA ASP A 84 -9.09 -6.77 19.83
C ASP A 84 -10.06 -6.02 20.80
N GLU A 85 -11.38 -6.12 20.60
CA GLU A 85 -12.37 -5.88 21.66
C GLU A 85 -13.48 -6.95 21.65
N GLU A 86 -13.11 -8.23 21.82
CA GLU A 86 -14.03 -9.21 22.43
C GLU A 86 -13.39 -9.90 23.64
N GLY A 87 -13.78 -9.44 24.83
CA GLY A 87 -13.84 -10.30 26.01
C GLY A 87 -12.88 -9.99 27.17
N GLU A 88 -13.11 -8.89 27.88
CA GLU A 88 -12.98 -8.94 29.35
C GLU A 88 -14.34 -8.69 29.99
N GLY A 89 -15.10 -9.79 30.12
CA GLY A 89 -16.05 -9.87 31.21
C GLY A 89 -15.28 -9.73 32.52
N ASN A 90 -15.63 -8.73 33.34
CA ASN A 90 -15.28 -8.77 34.74
C ASN A 90 -16.35 -8.13 35.63
N MET A 91 -16.86 -8.98 36.52
CA MET A 91 -17.77 -8.82 37.67
C MET A 91 -19.26 -8.69 37.43
#